data_AF-A0A645G8X3-F1
#
_entry.id   AF-A0A645G8X3-F1
#
_cell.length_a   1.000
_cell.length_b   1.000
_cell.length_c   1.000
_cell.angle_alpha   90.00
_cell.angle_beta   90.00
_cell.angle_gamma   90.00
#
_symmetry.space_group_name_H-M   'P 1'
#
loop_
_entity.id
_entity.type
_entity.pdbx_description
1 polymer ?
#
loop_
_entity_poly.entity_id
_entity_poly.type
_entity_poly.pdbx_seq_one_letter_code
_entity_poly.pdbx_strand_id
1 'polypeptide(L)'
;MFMDRMFYSNNVNYKFKPAAAIASCRRGGLTAAMDRMNKYFTISQMPIVSSNYWNGVHGNVPEEVLQDAEGLQTMRILARNMAWMIKCIDAGKKAGIEMPVQEEKIRTNFIR
;
A
#
# COMPACT_ATOMS: atom_id res chain seq x y z
N MET A 1 15.86 2.27 6.45
CA MET A 1 16.78 3.22 5.78
C MET A 1 16.31 3.60 4.36
N PHE A 2 16.01 2.65 3.45
CA PHE A 2 15.54 3.02 2.09
C PHE A 2 14.18 3.75 2.10
N MET A 3 13.15 3.11 2.66
CA MET A 3 11.79 3.68 2.71
C MET A 3 11.76 5.01 3.46
N ASP A 4 12.49 5.12 4.58
CA ASP A 4 12.60 6.36 5.34
C ASP A 4 13.11 7.51 4.45
N ARG A 5 14.16 7.29 3.66
CA ARG A 5 14.71 8.32 2.77
C ARG A 5 13.77 8.63 1.60
N MET A 6 13.19 7.60 0.98
CA MET A 6 12.28 7.76 -0.15
C MET A 6 11.04 8.58 0.23
N PHE A 7 10.47 8.32 1.40
CA PHE A 7 9.25 8.98 1.87
C PHE A 7 9.53 10.31 2.57
N TYR A 8 10.67 10.47 3.23
CA TYR A 8 11.05 11.76 3.80
C TYR A 8 11.35 12.81 2.71
N SER A 9 12.03 12.41 1.64
CA SER A 9 12.45 13.35 0.59
C SER A 9 11.35 13.71 -0.42
N ASN A 10 10.33 12.87 -0.60
CA ASN A 10 9.44 12.99 -1.76
C ASN A 10 7.96 12.65 -1.50
N ASN A 11 7.49 12.69 -0.25
CA ASN A 11 6.11 12.30 0.09
C ASN A 11 5.03 13.04 -0.71
N VAL A 12 5.24 14.31 -1.06
CA VAL A 12 4.26 15.14 -1.79
C VAL A 12 3.90 14.53 -3.14
N ASN A 13 4.88 13.92 -3.81
CA ASN A 13 4.71 13.31 -5.12
C ASN A 13 4.02 11.94 -5.07
N TYR A 14 3.76 11.39 -3.88
CA TYR A 14 3.08 10.11 -3.71
C TYR A 14 1.59 10.25 -3.36
N LYS A 15 1.14 11.45 -2.98
CA LYS A 15 -0.26 11.72 -2.62
C LYS A 15 -1.22 11.19 -3.69
N PHE A 16 -2.28 10.51 -3.24
CA PHE A 16 -3.34 9.94 -4.08
C PHE A 16 -2.90 8.90 -5.11
N LYS A 17 -1.64 8.43 -5.07
CA LYS A 17 -1.21 7.27 -5.84
C LYS A 17 -1.53 6.00 -5.03
N PRO A 18 -2.27 5.04 -5.60
CA PRO A 18 -2.61 3.83 -4.87
C PRO A 18 -1.35 3.00 -4.59
N ALA A 19 -1.30 2.36 -3.42
CA ALA A 19 -0.19 1.49 -3.01
C ALA A 19 -0.68 0.22 -2.32
N ALA A 20 0.12 -0.83 -2.39
CA ALA A 20 -0.09 -2.06 -1.64
C ALA A 20 1.26 -2.58 -1.13
N ALA A 21 1.31 -2.98 0.15
CA ALA A 21 2.41 -3.77 0.67
C ALA A 21 2.11 -5.25 0.45
N ILE A 22 3.15 -6.03 0.11
CA ILE A 22 3.10 -7.49 0.03
C ILE A 22 4.27 -8.03 0.85
N ALA A 23 4.05 -9.07 1.66
CA ALA A 23 5.10 -9.77 2.38
C ALA A 23 5.12 -11.26 2.04
N SER A 24 6.32 -11.80 1.81
CA SER A 24 6.55 -13.24 1.68
C SER A 24 7.19 -13.75 2.96
N CYS A 25 6.68 -14.82 3.54
CA CYS A 25 7.11 -15.30 4.86
C CYS A 25 7.22 -16.83 4.88
N ARG A 26 8.28 -17.39 5.48
CA ARG A 26 8.32 -18.84 5.75
C ARG A 26 7.46 -19.25 6.95
N ARG A 27 7.34 -18.37 7.94
CA ARG A 27 6.58 -18.55 9.18
C ARG A 27 5.86 -17.25 9.54
N GLY A 28 6.26 -16.57 10.61
CA GLY A 28 5.67 -15.29 11.02
C GLY A 28 6.39 -14.06 10.45
N GLY A 29 5.85 -12.88 10.80
CA GLY A 29 6.41 -11.58 10.42
C GLY A 29 5.58 -10.80 9.39
N LEU A 30 4.59 -11.45 8.77
CA LEU A 30 3.73 -10.87 7.73
C LEU A 30 3.05 -9.59 8.19
N THR A 31 2.31 -9.64 9.31
CA THR A 31 1.56 -8.48 9.83
C THR A 31 2.48 -7.35 10.27
N ALA A 32 3.56 -7.65 11.00
CA ALA A 32 4.51 -6.64 11.45
C ALA A 32 5.21 -5.92 10.28
N ALA A 33 5.56 -6.65 9.22
CA ALA A 33 6.14 -6.07 8.02
C ALA A 33 5.11 -5.18 7.30
N MET A 34 3.88 -5.68 7.11
CA MET A 34 2.79 -4.92 6.50
C MET A 34 2.46 -3.64 7.26
N ASP A 35 2.34 -3.71 8.60
CA ASP A 35 2.05 -2.55 9.45
C ASP A 35 3.11 -1.47 9.31
N ARG A 36 4.39 -1.88 9.25
CA ARG A 36 5.48 -0.92 9.06
C ARG A 36 5.46 -0.29 7.67
N MET A 37 5.16 -1.06 6.63
CA MET A 37 5.05 -0.55 5.26
C MET A 37 3.86 0.40 5.10
N ASN A 38 2.69 0.04 5.65
CA ASN A 38 1.48 0.83 5.54
C ASN A 38 1.61 2.21 6.21
N LYS A 39 2.43 2.36 7.25
CA LYS A 39 2.74 3.67 7.85
C LYS A 39 3.29 4.68 6.85
N TYR A 40 4.12 4.24 5.89
CA TYR A 40 4.66 5.14 4.85
C TYR A 40 3.58 5.58 3.86
N PHE A 41 2.67 4.68 3.51
CA PHE A 41 1.56 4.98 2.60
C PHE A 41 0.57 5.94 3.25
N THR A 42 0.18 5.68 4.50
CA THR A 42 -0.80 6.53 5.21
C THR A 42 -0.25 7.92 5.50
N ILE A 43 1.00 8.06 5.96
CA ILE A 43 1.59 9.38 6.23
C ILE A 43 1.75 10.22 4.95
N SER A 44 1.71 9.59 3.78
CA SER A 44 1.86 10.22 2.47
C SER A 44 0.55 10.37 1.69
N GLN A 45 -0.59 10.16 2.35
CA GLN A 45 -1.92 10.23 1.74
C GLN A 45 -2.09 9.30 0.52
N MET A 46 -1.51 8.12 0.56
CA MET A 46 -1.67 7.11 -0.47
C MET A 46 -2.88 6.23 -0.17
N PRO A 47 -3.83 6.04 -1.11
CA PRO A 47 -4.88 5.04 -0.97
C PRO A 47 -4.27 3.64 -0.88
N ILE A 48 -4.58 2.92 0.20
CA ILE A 48 -4.08 1.55 0.39
C ILE A 48 -5.03 0.59 -0.32
N VAL A 49 -4.50 -0.20 -1.25
CA VAL A 49 -5.23 -1.25 -1.94
C VAL A 49 -5.17 -2.52 -1.11
N SER A 50 -6.35 -3.03 -0.73
CA SER A 50 -6.52 -4.28 -0.01
C SER A 50 -6.85 -5.44 -0.96
N SER A 51 -6.68 -6.65 -0.44
CA SER A 51 -7.19 -7.88 -1.03
C SER A 51 -8.31 -8.47 -0.16
N ASN A 52 -8.68 -9.73 -0.38
CA ASN A 52 -9.65 -10.47 0.44
C ASN A 52 -9.07 -10.96 1.78
N TYR A 53 -7.75 -10.84 1.97
CA TYR A 53 -7.04 -11.10 3.22
C TYR A 53 -5.79 -10.20 3.31
N TRP A 54 -4.97 -10.37 4.35
CA TRP A 54 -3.68 -9.68 4.44
C TRP A 54 -2.76 -10.09 3.28
N ASN A 55 -2.17 -9.09 2.61
CA ASN A 55 -1.37 -9.23 1.40
C ASN A 55 -0.04 -9.97 1.68
N GLY A 56 -0.09 -11.29 1.77
CA GLY A 56 1.14 -12.06 1.82
C GLY A 56 0.98 -13.49 1.36
N VAL A 57 2.14 -14.15 1.27
CA VAL A 57 2.30 -15.52 0.78
C VAL A 57 3.29 -16.26 1.66
N HIS A 58 3.17 -17.58 1.71
CA HIS A 58 4.03 -18.44 2.51
C HIS A 58 4.84 -19.45 1.71
N GLY A 59 6.14 -19.55 2.02
CA GLY A 59 7.07 -20.50 1.43
C GLY A 59 8.52 -20.19 1.79
N ASN A 60 9.34 -21.22 1.98
CA ASN A 60 10.79 -21.12 2.17
C ASN A 60 11.52 -20.91 0.83
N VAL A 61 10.98 -21.48 -0.24
CA VAL A 61 11.47 -21.38 -1.61
C VAL A 61 10.31 -20.98 -2.55
N PRO A 62 10.58 -20.41 -3.74
CA PRO A 62 9.53 -19.99 -4.67
C PRO A 62 8.53 -21.10 -5.02
N GLU A 63 8.99 -22.34 -5.13
CA GLU A 63 8.17 -23.50 -5.46
C GLU A 63 7.15 -23.81 -4.36
N GLU A 64 7.49 -23.55 -3.09
CA GLU A 64 6.56 -23.69 -1.96
C GLU A 64 5.51 -22.58 -1.97
N VAL A 65 5.88 -21.36 -2.37
CA VAL A 65 4.92 -20.24 -2.52
C VAL A 65 3.84 -20.59 -3.55
N LEU A 66 4.18 -21.36 -4.58
CA LEU A 66 3.19 -21.82 -5.55
C LEU A 66 2.16 -22.80 -4.98
N GLN A 67 2.45 -23.39 -3.82
CA GLN A 67 1.56 -24.30 -3.11
C GLN A 67 0.65 -23.57 -2.11
N ASP A 68 0.95 -22.30 -1.77
CA ASP A 68 0.08 -21.43 -0.99
C ASP A 68 -1.11 -20.94 -1.82
N ALA A 69 -2.11 -21.81 -1.99
CA ALA A 69 -3.28 -21.55 -2.83
C ALA A 69 -4.07 -20.30 -2.38
N GLU A 70 -4.17 -20.06 -1.08
CA GLU A 70 -4.84 -18.89 -0.50
C GLU A 70 -4.01 -17.63 -0.76
N GLY A 71 -2.72 -17.62 -0.43
CA GLY A 71 -1.83 -16.50 -0.68
C GLY A 71 -1.81 -16.11 -2.16
N LEU A 72 -1.74 -17.08 -3.08
CA LEU A 72 -1.84 -16.82 -4.51
C LEU A 72 -3.20 -16.25 -4.92
N GLN A 73 -4.30 -16.68 -4.29
CA GLN A 73 -5.62 -16.10 -4.52
C GLN A 73 -5.65 -14.64 -4.07
N THR A 74 -5.12 -14.35 -2.89
CA THR A 74 -4.96 -13.00 -2.36
C THR A 74 -4.14 -12.13 -3.31
N MET A 75 -3.06 -12.63 -3.91
CA MET A 75 -2.28 -11.86 -4.90
C MET A 75 -3.06 -11.56 -6.17
N ARG A 76 -3.83 -12.53 -6.70
CA ARG A 76 -4.68 -12.31 -7.89
C ARG A 76 -5.75 -11.26 -7.62
N ILE A 77 -6.38 -11.29 -6.44
CA ILE A 77 -7.41 -10.32 -6.06
C ILE A 77 -6.78 -8.94 -5.85
N LEU A 78 -5.63 -8.86 -5.19
CA LEU A 78 -4.90 -7.60 -5.00
C LEU A 78 -4.57 -6.93 -6.33
N ALA A 79 -4.07 -7.70 -7.31
CA ALA A 79 -3.76 -7.20 -8.65
C ALA A 79 -5.01 -6.65 -9.36
N ARG A 80 -6.15 -7.36 -9.26
CA ARG A 80 -7.42 -6.89 -9.84
C ARG A 80 -7.92 -5.62 -9.16
N ASN A 81 -7.86 -5.54 -7.84
CA ASN A 81 -8.26 -4.38 -7.06
C ASN A 81 -7.37 -3.16 -7.37
N MET A 82 -6.07 -3.36 -7.48
CA MET A 82 -5.11 -2.31 -7.87
C MET A 82 -5.40 -1.80 -9.28
N ALA A 83 -5.58 -2.71 -10.24
CA ALA A 83 -5.88 -2.35 -11.62
C ALA A 83 -7.21 -1.60 -11.73
N TRP A 84 -8.24 -2.03 -10.99
CA TRP A 84 -9.51 -1.33 -10.91
C TRP A 84 -9.36 0.08 -10.33
N MET A 85 -8.66 0.23 -9.20
CA MET A 85 -8.46 1.53 -8.56
C MET A 85 -7.69 2.51 -9.45
N ILE A 86 -6.63 2.05 -10.13
CA ILE A 86 -5.89 2.88 -11.11
C ILE A 86 -6.82 3.36 -12.23
N LYS A 87 -7.64 2.47 -12.80
CA LYS A 87 -8.61 2.81 -13.85
C LYS A 87 -9.66 3.81 -13.35
N CYS A 88 -10.16 3.65 -12.13
CA CYS A 88 -11.11 4.58 -11.52
C CYS A 88 -10.49 5.97 -11.31
N ILE A 89 -9.25 6.04 -10.83
CA ILE A 89 -8.54 7.32 -10.66
C ILE A 89 -8.35 8.01 -12.02
N ASP A 90 -7.94 7.27 -13.05
CA ASP A 90 -7.79 7.80 -14.41
C ASP A 90 -9.12 8.29 -15.00
N ALA A 91 -10.19 7.50 -14.84
CA ALA A 91 -11.53 7.88 -15.25
C ALA A 91 -12.03 9.13 -14.51
N GLY A 92 -11.78 9.23 -13.20
CA GLY A 92 -12.13 10.40 -12.40
C GLY A 92 -11.42 11.67 -12.90
N LYS A 93 -10.12 11.58 -13.20
CA LYS A 93 -9.37 12.70 -13.79
C LYS A 93 -9.96 13.15 -15.13
N LYS A 94 -10.31 12.19 -16.01
CA LYS A 94 -10.96 12.47 -17.30
C LYS A 94 -12.34 13.10 -17.15
N ALA A 95 -13.06 12.77 -16.07
CA ALA A 95 -14.35 13.36 -15.73
C ALA A 95 -14.23 14.72 -15.00
N GLY A 96 -13.02 15.25 -14.82
CA GLY A 96 -12.80 16.52 -14.11
C GLY A 96 -12.84 16.41 -12.58
N ILE A 97 -12.75 15.21 -12.02
CA ILE A 97 -12.57 15.01 -10.58
C ILE A 97 -11.12 15.32 -10.23
N GLU A 98 -10.90 16.50 -9.68
CA GLU A 98 -9.59 16.96 -9.22
C GLU A 98 -9.19 16.32 -7.88
N MET A 99 -7.91 16.44 -7.54
CA MET A 99 -7.44 16.06 -6.20
C MET A 99 -8.10 16.96 -5.14
N PRO A 100 -8.44 16.43 -3.97
CA PRO A 100 -9.03 17.24 -2.91
C PRO A 100 -8.06 18.33 -2.44
N VAL A 101 -8.61 19.48 -2.09
CA VAL A 101 -7.87 20.62 -1.54
C VAL A 101 -7.03 20.14 -0.36
N GLN A 102 -5.75 20.52 -0.36
CA GLN A 102 -4.79 20.10 0.65
C GLN A 102 -4.75 21.11 1.78
N GLU A 103 -4.83 20.62 3.01
CA GLU A 103 -4.64 21.45 4.20
C GLU A 103 -3.17 21.56 4.58
N GLU A 104 -2.79 22.71 5.14
CA GLU A 104 -1.47 22.89 5.72
C GLU A 104 -1.33 22.02 6.98
N LYS A 105 -0.16 21.39 7.13
CA LYS A 105 0.10 20.52 8.27
C LYS A 105 0.31 21.36 9.53
N ILE A 106 -0.67 21.36 10.42
CA ILE A 106 -0.53 21.92 11.78
C ILE A 106 0.42 21.02 12.58
N ARG A 107 1.44 21.62 13.20
CA ARG A 107 2.37 20.93 14.11
C ARG A 107 2.13 21.42 15.53
N THR A 108 1.70 20.50 16.39
CA THR A 108 1.62 20.75 17.83
C THR A 108 2.57 19.79 18.54
N ASN A 109 3.32 20.30 19.51
CA ASN A 109 3.94 19.43 20.50
C ASN A 109 2.82 18.94 21.43
N PHE A 110 2.95 17.76 22.04
CA PHE A 110 1.91 17.13 22.89
C PHE A 110 1.50 17.96 24.14
N ILE A 111 1.95 19.21 24.23
CA ILE A 111 1.70 20.20 25.25
C ILE A 111 1.31 21.49 24.51
N ARG A 112 0.21 22.11 24.96
CA ARG A 112 -0.18 23.48 24.57
C ARG A 112 0.58 24.50 25.39
#